data_AF-A0A2V9G5K4-F1
#
_entry.id   AF-A0A2V9G5K4-F1
#
_cell.length_a   1.000
_cell.length_b   1.000
_cell.length_c   1.000
_cell.angle_alpha   90.00
_cell.angle_beta   90.00
_cell.angle_gamma   90.00
#
_symmetry.space_group_name_H-M   'P 1'
#
loop_
_entity.id
_entity.type
_entity.pdbx_description
1 polymer ?
#
loop_
_entity_poly.entity_id
_entity_poly.type
_entity_poly.pdbx_seq_one_letter_code
_entity_poly.pdbx_strand_id
1 'polypeptide(L)'
;MGFTHLDDDHVCGAAEFFFFEHALKYQSKERPKIGEIWVPAAVIIEDKPEGDAGVVQAEARYRLKNKKGIRVFSRPDRLREWMKKQGLNIEDYHAFIIDAGRIVPGFNLIGDGIEFFVHSPFAERCDDNTVIDRNDASLVFQVRFVDGTAAADLILSADTSQEVWTSIVKVTKYHKREDRLRWNIFKLSHHCSYLSLGPEKGKDKTTPVAEVKWLFEEQSQNGCYVVSTSDPIPSKDTDQPPHRQAANYYKGVMADRDGDFMVTMEHPSIEAPQAIVFEIGPAGLTYRQADSGGKLAAAVAAARGTPAPPAQRVGFGRHD
;
A
#
# COMPACT_ATOMS: atom_id res chain seq x y z
N MET A 1 -4.71 -0.07 10.23
CA MET A 1 -4.33 -1.21 9.38
C MET A 1 -4.97 -1.03 8.02
N GLY A 2 -4.19 -1.02 6.93
CA GLY A 2 -4.74 -0.95 5.58
C GLY A 2 -4.79 -2.33 4.93
N PHE A 3 -5.96 -2.73 4.45
CA PHE A 3 -6.11 -3.88 3.55
C PHE A 3 -6.38 -3.32 2.16
N THR A 4 -5.38 -3.43 1.29
CA THR A 4 -5.31 -2.81 -0.04
C THR A 4 -6.28 -3.44 -1.02
N HIS A 5 -6.49 -4.76 -0.94
CA HIS A 5 -7.53 -5.54 -1.62
C HIS A 5 -7.63 -6.92 -0.93
N LEU A 6 -8.38 -7.86 -1.54
CA LEU A 6 -8.72 -9.16 -0.95
C LEU A 6 -7.97 -10.35 -1.56
N ASP A 7 -6.90 -10.12 -2.33
CA ASP A 7 -6.04 -11.22 -2.76
C ASP A 7 -5.30 -11.83 -1.57
N ASP A 8 -5.03 -13.13 -1.66
CA ASP A 8 -4.46 -13.91 -0.56
C ASP A 8 -3.15 -13.30 -0.05
N ASP A 9 -2.34 -12.78 -0.97
CA ASP A 9 -1.10 -12.09 -0.66
C ASP A 9 -1.27 -10.71 0.00
N HIS A 10 -2.51 -10.28 0.29
CA HIS A 10 -2.85 -9.07 1.04
C HIS A 10 -3.74 -9.34 2.26
N VAL A 11 -4.22 -10.56 2.46
CA VAL A 11 -5.05 -10.93 3.63
C VAL A 11 -4.64 -12.21 4.36
N CYS A 12 -3.79 -13.05 3.79
CA CYS A 12 -3.42 -14.36 4.36
C CYS A 12 -2.83 -14.24 5.77
N GLY A 13 -3.30 -15.09 6.68
CA GLY A 13 -2.95 -15.10 8.10
C GLY A 13 -3.68 -14.05 8.93
N ALA A 14 -4.43 -13.11 8.33
CA ALA A 14 -5.05 -12.02 9.07
C ALA A 14 -6.04 -12.53 10.14
N ALA A 15 -6.82 -13.57 9.81
CA ALA A 15 -7.80 -14.14 10.72
C ALA A 15 -7.17 -14.91 11.89
N GLU A 16 -5.95 -15.41 11.74
CA GLU A 16 -5.19 -16.05 12.82
C GLU A 16 -4.49 -15.00 13.69
N PHE A 17 -3.94 -13.98 13.06
CA PHE A 17 -3.07 -13.02 13.70
C PHE A 17 -3.83 -11.93 14.45
N PHE A 18 -4.80 -11.27 13.82
CA PHE A 18 -5.43 -10.07 14.38
C PHE A 18 -6.65 -10.37 15.25
N PHE A 19 -6.88 -9.46 16.20
CA PHE A 19 -8.15 -9.34 16.89
C PHE A 19 -9.15 -8.63 15.98
N PHE A 20 -10.25 -9.30 15.64
CA PHE A 20 -11.37 -8.73 14.88
C PHE A 20 -12.62 -8.58 15.77
N GLU A 21 -13.28 -7.42 15.72
CA GLU A 21 -14.44 -7.08 16.55
C GLU A 21 -15.72 -7.84 16.14
N HIS A 22 -15.83 -8.25 14.87
CA HIS A 22 -17.04 -8.84 14.31
C HIS A 22 -17.42 -10.20 14.91
N ALA A 23 -16.46 -11.12 15.07
CA ALA A 23 -16.75 -12.51 15.48
C ALA A 23 -15.90 -12.96 16.67
N LEU A 24 -16.57 -13.53 17.69
CA LEU A 24 -15.96 -13.94 18.97
C LEU A 24 -14.74 -14.85 18.81
N LYS A 25 -14.73 -15.74 17.81
CA LYS A 25 -13.60 -16.65 17.54
C LYS A 25 -12.28 -15.93 17.22
N TYR A 26 -12.33 -14.64 16.88
CA TYR A 26 -11.16 -13.82 16.62
C TYR A 26 -10.75 -12.93 17.80
N GLN A 27 -11.46 -12.99 18.94
CA GLN A 27 -11.31 -12.05 20.05
C GLN A 27 -10.42 -12.55 21.19
N SER A 28 -9.20 -13.01 20.90
CA SER A 28 -8.23 -13.39 21.94
C SER A 28 -7.43 -12.19 22.46
N LYS A 29 -7.15 -12.13 23.76
CA LYS A 29 -6.30 -11.08 24.36
C LYS A 29 -4.85 -11.08 23.85
N GLU A 30 -4.41 -12.20 23.28
CA GLU A 30 -3.06 -12.39 22.73
C GLU A 30 -2.93 -11.83 21.32
N ARG A 31 -4.05 -11.54 20.64
CA ARG A 31 -4.04 -11.05 19.27
C ARG A 31 -3.96 -9.52 19.21
N PRO A 32 -3.12 -8.93 18.34
CA PRO A 32 -3.04 -7.48 18.19
C PRO A 32 -4.38 -6.87 17.78
N LYS A 33 -4.76 -5.80 18.47
CA LYS A 33 -5.99 -5.06 18.18
C LYS A 33 -5.78 -4.07 17.06
N ILE A 34 -6.77 -3.98 16.17
CA ILE A 34 -6.81 -2.97 15.12
C ILE A 34 -7.71 -1.81 15.58
N GLY A 35 -7.10 -0.64 15.79
CA GLY A 35 -7.84 0.59 16.13
C GLY A 35 -8.74 1.05 14.99
N GLU A 36 -8.18 1.19 13.78
CA GLU A 36 -8.90 1.58 12.57
C GLU A 36 -8.47 0.71 11.37
N ILE A 37 -9.43 0.25 10.57
CA ILE A 37 -9.18 -0.44 9.29
C ILE A 37 -9.43 0.49 8.11
N TRP A 38 -8.56 0.43 7.11
CA TRP A 38 -8.63 1.20 5.88
C TRP A 38 -8.82 0.23 4.73
N VAL A 39 -9.92 0.36 3.99
CA VAL A 39 -10.27 -0.58 2.91
C VAL A 39 -10.84 0.15 1.70
N PRO A 40 -10.58 -0.28 0.46
CA PRO A 40 -11.30 0.25 -0.69
C PRO A 40 -12.77 -0.16 -0.64
N ALA A 41 -13.64 0.59 -1.29
CA ALA A 41 -15.06 0.24 -1.44
C ALA A 41 -15.25 -1.16 -2.03
N ALA A 42 -14.33 -1.59 -2.90
CA ALA A 42 -14.24 -2.95 -3.46
C ALA A 42 -14.32 -4.04 -2.37
N VAL A 43 -13.57 -3.91 -1.27
CA VAL A 43 -13.62 -4.85 -0.13
C VAL A 43 -15.03 -4.97 0.43
N ILE A 44 -15.79 -3.86 0.48
CA ILE A 44 -17.16 -3.86 1.02
C ILE A 44 -18.15 -4.54 0.07
N ILE A 45 -18.00 -4.36 -1.25
CA ILE A 45 -19.00 -4.75 -2.24
C ILE A 45 -18.72 -6.09 -2.92
N GLU A 46 -17.52 -6.65 -2.76
CA GLU A 46 -17.15 -7.94 -3.35
C GLU A 46 -18.07 -9.07 -2.88
N ASP A 47 -18.44 -9.97 -3.80
CA ASP A 47 -19.39 -11.04 -3.52
C ASP A 47 -18.69 -12.24 -2.88
N LYS A 48 -19.01 -12.47 -1.60
CA LYS A 48 -18.65 -13.65 -0.80
C LYS A 48 -17.20 -14.15 -0.99
N PRO A 49 -16.19 -13.31 -0.73
CA PRO A 49 -14.82 -13.80 -0.64
C PRO A 49 -14.71 -14.87 0.46
N GLU A 50 -13.92 -15.90 0.20
CA GLU A 50 -13.69 -17.02 1.11
C GLU A 50 -12.45 -16.79 1.98
N GLY A 51 -12.20 -17.69 2.93
CA GLY A 51 -11.00 -17.65 3.78
C GLY A 51 -10.80 -16.33 4.52
N ASP A 52 -9.56 -15.87 4.59
CA ASP A 52 -9.18 -14.65 5.30
C ASP A 52 -9.73 -13.39 4.63
N ALA A 53 -9.90 -13.40 3.31
CA ALA A 53 -10.58 -12.34 2.58
C ALA A 53 -12.01 -12.14 3.08
N GLY A 54 -12.74 -13.24 3.29
CA GLY A 54 -14.07 -13.24 3.91
C GLY A 54 -14.08 -12.66 5.32
N VAL A 55 -13.05 -12.96 6.12
CA VAL A 55 -12.93 -12.44 7.49
C VAL A 55 -12.69 -10.94 7.51
N VAL A 56 -11.74 -10.46 6.70
CA VAL A 56 -11.43 -9.02 6.57
C VAL A 56 -12.65 -8.27 6.06
N GLN A 57 -13.34 -8.77 5.04
CA GLN A 57 -14.58 -8.16 4.55
C GLN A 57 -15.67 -8.12 5.63
N ALA A 58 -15.86 -9.21 6.38
CA ALA A 58 -16.87 -9.28 7.42
C ALA A 58 -16.60 -8.28 8.56
N GLU A 59 -15.33 -8.14 8.98
CA GLU A 59 -14.91 -7.08 9.90
C GLU A 59 -15.20 -5.69 9.32
N ALA A 60 -14.82 -5.45 8.07
CA ALA A 60 -15.03 -4.17 7.41
C ALA A 60 -16.50 -3.76 7.36
N ARG A 61 -17.37 -4.69 6.95
CA ARG A 61 -18.82 -4.47 6.94
C ARG A 61 -19.38 -4.26 8.35
N TYR A 62 -18.90 -5.00 9.35
CA TYR A 62 -19.30 -4.81 10.75
C TYR A 62 -18.95 -3.40 11.25
N ARG A 63 -17.71 -2.97 11.08
CA ARG A 63 -17.24 -1.64 11.49
C ARG A 63 -17.95 -0.51 10.75
N LEU A 64 -18.19 -0.69 9.44
CA LEU A 64 -18.96 0.25 8.64
C LEU A 64 -20.37 0.40 9.21
N LYS A 65 -21.12 -0.71 9.37
CA LYS A 65 -22.48 -0.69 9.94
C LYS A 65 -22.56 -0.02 11.31
N ASN A 66 -21.50 -0.12 12.12
CA ASN A 66 -21.43 0.47 13.46
C ASN A 66 -20.78 1.86 13.49
N LYS A 67 -20.40 2.44 12.35
CA LYS A 67 -19.76 3.77 12.25
C LYS A 67 -18.55 3.94 13.17
N LYS A 68 -17.69 2.92 13.23
CA LYS A 68 -16.56 2.91 14.20
C LYS A 68 -15.32 2.23 13.63
N GLY A 69 -14.18 2.90 13.76
CA GLY A 69 -12.86 2.30 13.51
C GLY A 69 -12.68 1.81 12.08
N ILE A 70 -13.23 2.54 11.09
CA ILE A 70 -13.07 2.24 9.67
C ILE A 70 -12.99 3.51 8.81
N ARG A 71 -12.18 3.45 7.75
CA ARG A 71 -12.26 4.32 6.57
C ARG A 71 -12.47 3.47 5.32
N VAL A 72 -13.44 3.85 4.50
CA VAL A 72 -13.73 3.25 3.20
C VAL A 72 -13.28 4.21 2.11
N PHE A 73 -12.50 3.74 1.15
CA PHE A 73 -11.96 4.60 0.08
C PHE A 73 -12.73 4.41 -1.22
N SER A 74 -13.02 5.52 -1.89
CA SER A 74 -13.93 5.64 -3.04
C SER A 74 -15.42 5.50 -2.70
N ARG A 75 -16.26 6.10 -3.55
CA ARG A 75 -17.73 6.11 -3.44
C ARG A 75 -18.38 5.70 -4.78
N PRO A 76 -18.18 4.46 -5.25
CA PRO A 76 -18.86 3.96 -6.44
C PRO A 76 -20.38 3.84 -6.23
N ASP A 77 -21.15 3.86 -7.30
CA ASP A 77 -22.59 3.63 -7.25
C ASP A 77 -22.92 2.25 -6.68
N ARG A 78 -22.08 1.25 -6.96
CA ARG A 78 -22.21 -0.09 -6.35
C ARG A 78 -22.13 -0.09 -4.83
N LEU A 79 -21.34 0.79 -4.22
CA LEU A 79 -21.31 0.93 -2.75
C LEU A 79 -22.64 1.50 -2.25
N ARG A 80 -23.18 2.52 -2.93
CA ARG A 80 -24.50 3.09 -2.62
C ARG A 80 -25.61 2.03 -2.70
N GLU A 81 -25.60 1.20 -3.74
CA GLU A 81 -26.55 0.10 -3.89
C GLU A 81 -26.41 -0.96 -2.80
N TRP A 82 -25.18 -1.37 -2.48
CA TRP A 82 -24.92 -2.32 -1.40
C TRP A 82 -25.43 -1.78 -0.07
N MET A 83 -25.11 -0.53 0.26
CA MET A 83 -25.56 0.14 1.49
C MET A 83 -27.09 0.21 1.56
N LYS A 84 -27.75 0.58 0.46
CA LYS A 84 -29.22 0.59 0.37
C LYS A 84 -29.82 -0.79 0.64
N LYS A 85 -29.24 -1.86 0.08
CA LYS A 85 -29.67 -3.25 0.35
C LYS A 85 -29.46 -3.66 1.82
N GLN A 86 -28.51 -3.05 2.52
CA GLN A 86 -28.30 -3.23 3.96
C GLN A 86 -29.16 -2.30 4.83
N GLY A 87 -30.06 -1.50 4.24
CA GLY A 87 -30.88 -0.52 4.98
C GLY A 87 -30.10 0.71 5.45
N LEU A 88 -28.96 1.01 4.82
CA LEU A 88 -28.09 2.14 5.15
C LEU A 88 -28.21 3.24 4.08
N ASN A 89 -28.18 4.50 4.51
CA ASN A 89 -28.08 5.63 3.60
C ASN A 89 -26.64 6.14 3.56
N ILE A 90 -26.00 6.13 2.39
CA ILE A 90 -24.58 6.52 2.23
C ILE A 90 -24.28 7.96 2.65
N GLU A 91 -25.26 8.86 2.57
CA GLU A 91 -25.12 10.25 3.00
C GLU A 91 -24.89 10.34 4.53
N ASP A 92 -25.33 9.34 5.31
CA ASP A 92 -25.07 9.30 6.74
C ASP A 92 -23.62 8.87 7.09
N TYR A 93 -22.79 8.60 6.07
CA TYR A 93 -21.45 8.02 6.18
C TYR A 93 -20.36 8.89 5.53
N HIS A 94 -20.61 10.15 5.20
CA HIS A 94 -19.60 11.06 4.63
C HIS A 94 -18.30 11.10 5.44
N ALA A 95 -18.38 11.02 6.77
CA ALA A 95 -17.20 11.02 7.63
C ALA A 95 -16.34 9.75 7.51
N PHE A 96 -16.87 8.66 6.97
CA PHE A 96 -16.21 7.35 6.87
C PHE A 96 -15.77 7.01 5.44
N ILE A 97 -16.26 7.72 4.43
CA ILE A 97 -16.00 7.46 3.02
C ILE A 97 -15.13 8.58 2.45
N ILE A 98 -13.94 8.23 1.97
CA ILE A 98 -12.92 9.17 1.49
C ILE A 98 -12.68 8.94 0.00
N ASP A 99 -12.84 9.99 -0.80
CA ASP A 99 -12.61 9.94 -2.24
C ASP A 99 -11.14 10.23 -2.59
N ALA A 100 -10.67 9.75 -3.75
CA ALA A 100 -9.38 10.14 -4.29
C ALA A 100 -9.25 11.67 -4.43
N GLY A 101 -8.03 12.18 -4.27
CA GLY A 101 -7.73 13.61 -4.27
C GLY A 101 -7.98 14.33 -2.94
N ARG A 102 -8.24 13.57 -1.86
CA ARG A 102 -8.50 14.09 -0.50
C ARG A 102 -7.40 13.67 0.48
N ILE A 103 -7.27 14.44 1.55
CA ILE A 103 -6.46 14.09 2.71
C ILE A 103 -7.32 13.25 3.67
N VAL A 104 -6.74 12.21 4.26
CA VAL A 104 -7.41 11.41 5.28
C VAL A 104 -7.53 12.21 6.58
N PRO A 105 -8.75 12.39 7.14
CA PRO A 105 -8.93 13.13 8.38
C PRO A 105 -8.39 12.36 9.59
N GLY A 106 -7.93 13.10 10.59
CA GLY A 106 -7.41 12.56 11.86
C GLY A 106 -5.89 12.58 11.98
N PHE A 107 -5.18 12.85 10.88
CA PHE A 107 -3.73 13.09 10.85
C PHE A 107 -3.44 14.43 10.20
N ASN A 108 -2.51 15.20 10.76
CA ASN A 108 -2.10 16.47 10.19
C ASN A 108 -0.62 16.78 10.42
N LEU A 109 -0.02 17.53 9.50
CA LEU A 109 1.41 17.86 9.55
C LEU A 109 1.80 18.69 10.79
N ILE A 110 0.92 19.57 11.28
CA ILE A 110 1.25 20.49 12.39
C ILE A 110 1.28 19.75 13.73
N GLY A 111 0.27 18.93 14.00
CA GLY A 111 0.11 18.24 15.27
C GLY A 111 0.77 16.86 15.30
N ASP A 112 0.70 16.12 14.20
CA ASP A 112 1.10 14.71 14.15
C ASP A 112 2.38 14.48 13.34
N GLY A 113 2.87 15.49 12.61
CA GLY A 113 4.02 15.35 11.72
C GLY A 113 3.77 14.41 10.52
N ILE A 114 2.51 14.05 10.25
CA ILE A 114 2.15 13.08 9.20
C ILE A 114 0.84 13.46 8.51
N GLU A 115 0.77 13.27 7.20
CA GLU A 115 -0.44 13.46 6.37
C GLU A 115 -0.56 12.32 5.36
N PHE A 116 -1.79 11.84 5.13
CA PHE A 116 -2.09 10.83 4.12
C PHE A 116 -2.95 11.44 3.02
N PHE A 117 -2.47 11.42 1.78
CA PHE A 117 -3.18 11.87 0.60
C PHE A 117 -3.59 10.69 -0.29
N VAL A 118 -4.86 10.62 -0.66
CA VAL A 118 -5.45 9.52 -1.43
C VAL A 118 -5.30 9.75 -2.93
N HIS A 119 -4.62 8.83 -3.62
CA HIS A 119 -4.52 8.80 -5.08
C HIS A 119 -5.52 7.85 -5.73
N SER A 120 -5.81 6.71 -5.09
CA SER A 120 -6.65 5.62 -5.62
C SER A 120 -7.37 4.92 -4.47
N PRO A 121 -8.55 4.29 -4.68
CA PRO A 121 -9.27 4.14 -5.96
C PRO A 121 -10.10 5.35 -6.43
N PHE A 122 -10.27 5.46 -7.75
CA PHE A 122 -11.26 6.34 -8.38
C PHE A 122 -12.64 5.68 -8.37
N ALA A 123 -13.72 6.48 -8.32
CA ALA A 123 -15.09 5.95 -8.30
C ALA A 123 -15.46 5.19 -9.60
N GLU A 124 -15.17 5.78 -10.76
CA GLU A 124 -15.47 5.21 -12.09
C GLU A 124 -14.90 3.80 -12.27
N ARG A 125 -13.62 3.60 -11.90
CA ARG A 125 -12.96 2.28 -11.99
C ARG A 125 -13.62 1.21 -11.12
N CYS A 126 -14.28 1.59 -10.03
CA CYS A 126 -14.99 0.64 -9.18
C CYS A 126 -16.38 0.27 -9.74
N ASP A 127 -16.95 1.06 -10.66
CA ASP A 127 -18.25 0.84 -11.28
C ASP A 127 -18.18 0.05 -12.60
N ASP A 128 -17.10 0.18 -13.37
CA ASP A 128 -16.97 -0.38 -14.74
C ASP A 128 -16.95 -1.92 -14.83
N ASN A 129 -16.73 -2.64 -13.71
CA ASN A 129 -16.46 -4.07 -13.74
C ASN A 129 -17.52 -4.91 -13.01
N THR A 130 -18.23 -5.79 -13.74
CA THR A 130 -19.12 -6.81 -13.17
C THR A 130 -18.35 -7.81 -12.29
N VAL A 131 -17.05 -8.02 -12.57
CA VAL A 131 -16.08 -8.76 -11.75
C VAL A 131 -15.03 -7.77 -11.26
N ILE A 132 -14.99 -7.47 -9.95
CA ILE A 132 -14.07 -6.47 -9.37
C ILE A 132 -12.63 -6.86 -9.67
N ASP A 133 -11.92 -6.04 -10.46
CA ASP A 133 -10.47 -6.11 -10.54
C ASP A 133 -9.90 -5.55 -9.23
N ARG A 134 -9.38 -6.46 -8.40
CA ARG A 134 -8.89 -6.17 -7.06
C ARG A 134 -7.69 -5.23 -7.07
N ASN A 135 -6.81 -5.35 -8.07
CA ASN A 135 -5.59 -4.56 -8.20
C ASN A 135 -5.90 -3.14 -8.63
N ASP A 136 -6.80 -2.98 -9.60
CA ASP A 136 -7.20 -1.68 -10.12
C ASP A 136 -8.07 -0.87 -9.13
N ALA A 137 -8.66 -1.54 -8.14
CA ALA A 137 -9.40 -0.91 -7.04
C ALA A 137 -8.56 -0.77 -5.75
N SER A 138 -7.25 -0.99 -5.81
CA SER A 138 -6.38 -0.99 -4.64
C SER A 138 -6.09 0.42 -4.10
N LEU A 139 -5.75 0.46 -2.81
CA LEU A 139 -5.41 1.69 -2.11
C LEU A 139 -4.03 2.21 -2.51
N VAL A 140 -3.98 3.45 -3.00
CA VAL A 140 -2.73 4.17 -3.27
C VAL A 140 -2.73 5.48 -2.50
N PHE A 141 -1.68 5.70 -1.71
CA PHE A 141 -1.53 6.93 -0.93
C PHE A 141 -0.12 7.49 -1.04
N GLN A 142 -0.02 8.81 -0.98
CA GLN A 142 1.19 9.51 -0.55
C GLN A 142 1.09 9.74 0.96
N VAL A 143 2.15 9.40 1.69
CA VAL A 143 2.32 9.74 3.10
C VAL A 143 3.42 10.79 3.18
N ARG A 144 3.09 11.97 3.69
CA ARG A 144 4.05 13.04 3.93
C ARG A 144 4.40 13.07 5.41
N PHE A 145 5.69 12.99 5.72
CA PHE A 145 6.23 13.15 7.06
C PHE A 145 6.93 14.51 7.18
N VAL A 146 6.80 15.15 8.34
CA VAL A 146 7.48 16.42 8.66
C VAL A 146 8.10 16.34 10.06
N ASP A 147 9.37 16.74 10.16
CA ASP A 147 10.06 16.99 11.42
C ASP A 147 10.85 18.30 11.33
N GLY A 148 10.40 19.33 12.06
CA GLY A 148 10.93 20.69 11.92
C GLY A 148 10.78 21.23 10.50
N THR A 149 11.91 21.51 9.83
CA THR A 149 11.94 21.96 8.43
C THR A 149 12.14 20.82 7.43
N ALA A 150 12.39 19.60 7.90
CA ALA A 150 12.57 18.44 7.05
C ALA A 150 11.23 17.83 6.66
N ALA A 151 11.12 17.37 5.42
CA ALA A 151 9.95 16.64 4.93
C ALA A 151 10.38 15.46 4.05
N ALA A 152 9.67 14.34 4.17
CA ALA A 152 9.86 13.17 3.31
C ALA A 152 8.50 12.64 2.84
N ASP A 153 8.45 12.26 1.57
CA ASP A 153 7.25 11.72 0.93
C ASP A 153 7.44 10.21 0.66
N LEU A 154 6.48 9.39 1.10
CA LEU A 154 6.40 7.95 0.85
C LEU A 154 5.20 7.66 -0.05
N ILE A 155 5.40 6.91 -1.13
CA ILE A 155 4.29 6.35 -1.93
C ILE A 155 4.07 4.89 -1.54
N LEU A 156 2.85 4.59 -1.11
CA LEU A 156 2.34 3.24 -0.89
C LEU A 156 1.40 2.89 -2.04
N SER A 157 1.79 1.91 -2.85
CA SER A 157 1.21 1.71 -4.18
C SER A 157 0.48 0.39 -4.40
N ALA A 158 0.32 -0.43 -3.36
CA ALA A 158 -0.35 -1.74 -3.46
C ALA A 158 0.08 -2.51 -4.73
N ASP A 159 -0.88 -3.02 -5.51
CA ASP A 159 -0.66 -3.81 -6.72
C ASP A 159 -1.03 -3.05 -8.00
N THR A 160 -0.86 -1.72 -7.95
CA THR A 160 -1.23 -0.78 -9.01
C THR A 160 -0.56 -1.10 -10.35
N SER A 161 -1.40 -1.21 -11.40
CA SER A 161 -0.99 -1.38 -12.78
C SER A 161 -0.54 -0.06 -13.44
N GLN A 162 0.13 -0.14 -14.59
CA GLN A 162 0.53 1.03 -15.36
C GLN A 162 -0.68 1.86 -15.83
N GLU A 163 -1.82 1.21 -16.06
CA GLU A 163 -3.07 1.87 -16.45
C GLU A 163 -3.57 2.77 -15.33
N VAL A 164 -3.59 2.27 -14.09
CA VAL A 164 -4.00 3.05 -12.91
C VAL A 164 -3.00 4.17 -12.65
N TRP A 165 -1.70 3.90 -12.73
CA TRP A 165 -0.68 4.96 -12.60
C TRP A 165 -0.82 6.04 -13.66
N THR A 166 -1.12 5.66 -14.90
CA THR A 166 -1.41 6.60 -15.98
C THR A 166 -2.58 7.51 -15.63
N SER A 167 -3.67 6.96 -15.09
CA SER A 167 -4.81 7.76 -14.60
C SER A 167 -4.41 8.68 -13.45
N ILE A 168 -3.69 8.18 -12.44
CA ILE A 168 -3.23 8.97 -11.29
C ILE A 168 -2.38 10.15 -11.75
N VAL A 169 -1.40 9.92 -12.62
CA VAL A 169 -0.52 10.97 -13.16
C VAL A 169 -1.31 12.00 -13.95
N LYS A 170 -2.20 11.57 -14.85
CA LYS A 170 -3.02 12.48 -15.67
C LYS A 170 -3.94 13.35 -14.82
N VAL A 171 -4.66 12.77 -13.87
CA VAL A 171 -5.55 13.51 -12.96
C VAL A 171 -4.75 14.47 -12.08
N THR A 172 -3.60 14.04 -11.58
CA THR A 172 -2.72 14.90 -10.77
C THR A 172 -2.23 16.12 -11.54
N LYS A 173 -1.76 15.92 -12.79
CA LYS A 173 -1.34 17.01 -13.69
C LYS A 173 -2.51 17.91 -14.09
N TYR A 174 -3.67 17.34 -14.38
CA TYR A 174 -4.89 18.10 -14.70
C TYR A 174 -5.25 19.08 -13.57
N HIS A 175 -5.11 18.66 -12.31
CA HIS A 175 -5.34 19.51 -11.15
C HIS A 175 -4.15 20.39 -10.74
N LYS A 176 -3.01 20.34 -11.45
CA LYS A 176 -1.77 21.07 -11.13
C LYS A 176 -1.25 20.76 -9.72
N ARG A 177 -1.23 19.47 -9.35
CA ARG A 177 -0.85 18.95 -8.03
C ARG A 177 0.33 17.99 -8.11
N GLU A 178 1.25 18.21 -9.03
CA GLU A 178 2.40 17.35 -9.27
C GLU A 178 3.21 17.05 -7.99
N ASP A 179 3.22 17.98 -7.03
CA ASP A 179 3.82 17.80 -5.69
C ASP A 179 3.27 16.59 -4.91
N ARG A 180 2.05 16.15 -5.22
CA ARG A 180 1.41 14.96 -4.64
C ARG A 180 1.97 13.64 -5.16
N LEU A 181 2.76 13.68 -6.22
CA LEU A 181 3.48 12.53 -6.76
C LEU A 181 4.99 12.63 -6.54
N ARG A 182 5.48 13.68 -5.88
CA ARG A 182 6.86 13.75 -5.39
C ARG A 182 7.10 12.67 -4.33
N TRP A 183 8.27 12.01 -4.35
CA TRP A 183 8.59 10.96 -3.39
C TRP A 183 10.08 10.83 -3.06
N ASN A 184 10.35 10.47 -1.80
CA ASN A 184 11.63 10.07 -1.25
C ASN A 184 11.71 8.55 -1.04
N ILE A 185 10.58 7.90 -0.75
CA ILE A 185 10.47 6.44 -0.66
C ILE A 185 9.32 5.97 -1.54
N PHE A 186 9.54 4.91 -2.32
CA PHE A 186 8.50 4.30 -3.13
C PHE A 186 8.41 2.80 -2.85
N LYS A 187 7.30 2.34 -2.25
CA LYS A 187 6.97 0.91 -2.26
C LYS A 187 6.60 0.56 -3.70
N LEU A 188 7.34 -0.35 -4.34
CA LEU A 188 7.01 -0.77 -5.70
C LEU A 188 5.65 -1.45 -5.78
N SER A 189 4.95 -1.15 -6.86
CA SER A 189 3.67 -1.77 -7.15
C SER A 189 3.84 -3.24 -7.48
N HIS A 190 2.95 -4.06 -6.92
CA HIS A 190 2.79 -5.47 -7.25
C HIS A 190 4.13 -6.22 -7.26
N HIS A 191 4.89 -6.08 -6.16
CA HIS A 191 6.15 -6.80 -5.94
C HIS A 191 7.21 -6.60 -7.03
N CYS A 192 7.31 -5.41 -7.65
CA CYS A 192 8.18 -5.15 -8.80
C CYS A 192 7.72 -5.84 -10.10
N SER A 193 6.41 -5.81 -10.35
CA SER A 193 5.83 -6.29 -11.60
C SER A 193 6.13 -5.39 -12.79
N TYR A 194 6.44 -5.96 -13.95
CA TYR A 194 6.59 -5.19 -15.19
C TYR A 194 5.29 -4.49 -15.61
N LEU A 195 4.13 -5.04 -15.26
CA LEU A 195 2.82 -4.45 -15.56
C LEU A 195 2.58 -3.14 -14.81
N SER A 196 3.36 -2.85 -13.76
CA SER A 196 3.35 -1.53 -13.11
C SER A 196 4.09 -0.45 -13.92
N LEU A 197 4.96 -0.87 -14.85
CA LEU A 197 5.76 0.02 -15.71
C LEU A 197 5.11 0.19 -17.09
N GLY A 198 4.77 -0.92 -17.73
CA GLY A 198 4.26 -0.92 -19.10
C GLY A 198 3.62 -2.25 -19.49
N PRO A 199 3.01 -2.31 -20.69
CA PRO A 199 2.20 -3.45 -21.11
C PRO A 199 3.03 -4.70 -21.46
N GLU A 200 4.31 -4.51 -21.77
CA GLU A 200 5.17 -5.57 -22.30
C GLU A 200 6.42 -5.79 -21.45
N LYS A 201 6.86 -7.05 -21.43
CA LYS A 201 8.18 -7.41 -20.92
C LYS A 201 9.26 -6.85 -21.87
N GLY A 202 10.34 -6.33 -21.31
CA GLY A 202 11.55 -6.04 -22.06
C GLY A 202 12.41 -7.30 -22.28
N LYS A 203 13.57 -7.14 -22.91
CA LYS A 203 14.59 -8.19 -22.92
C LYS A 203 15.46 -8.12 -21.67
N ASP A 204 15.95 -6.92 -21.37
CA ASP A 204 16.83 -6.66 -20.22
C ASP A 204 16.25 -5.60 -19.28
N LYS A 205 15.46 -4.68 -19.81
CA LYS A 205 14.82 -3.60 -19.07
C LYS A 205 13.42 -3.39 -19.63
N THR A 206 12.40 -3.36 -18.76
CA THR A 206 11.05 -2.96 -19.17
C THR A 206 11.02 -1.48 -19.51
N THR A 207 10.41 -1.15 -20.65
CA THR A 207 10.18 0.24 -21.04
C THR A 207 8.88 0.73 -20.38
N PRO A 208 8.91 1.75 -19.51
CA PRO A 208 7.70 2.29 -18.93
C PRO A 208 6.88 3.08 -19.96
N VAL A 209 5.56 3.16 -19.72
CA VAL A 209 4.73 4.18 -20.38
C VAL A 209 5.13 5.58 -19.92
N ALA A 210 4.80 6.61 -20.70
CA ALA A 210 5.29 7.97 -20.49
C ALA A 210 4.96 8.54 -19.11
N GLU A 211 3.77 8.23 -18.58
CA GLU A 211 3.30 8.69 -17.28
C GLU A 211 4.07 8.04 -16.13
N VAL A 212 4.31 6.73 -16.19
CA VAL A 212 5.10 6.01 -15.18
C VAL A 212 6.57 6.42 -15.29
N LYS A 213 7.08 6.62 -16.50
CA LYS A 213 8.41 7.17 -16.73
C LYS A 213 8.57 8.51 -16.00
N TRP A 214 7.64 9.43 -16.22
CA TRP A 214 7.63 10.73 -15.55
C TRP A 214 7.54 10.61 -14.03
N LEU A 215 6.73 9.70 -13.49
CA LEU A 215 6.62 9.47 -12.04
C LEU A 215 7.95 9.05 -11.41
N PHE A 216 8.70 8.16 -12.06
CA PHE A 216 9.97 7.67 -11.50
C PHE A 216 11.15 8.56 -11.85
N GLU A 217 11.22 9.06 -13.08
CA GLU A 217 12.37 9.82 -13.56
C GLU A 217 12.27 11.31 -13.22
N GLU A 218 11.09 11.89 -12.96
CA GLU A 218 10.96 13.35 -12.70
C GLU A 218 10.44 13.68 -11.30
N GLN A 219 9.73 12.76 -10.63
CA GLN A 219 9.17 13.02 -9.29
C GLN A 219 9.98 12.40 -8.14
N SER A 220 10.93 11.52 -8.46
CA SER A 220 11.92 11.03 -7.50
C SER A 220 12.81 12.17 -7.01
N GLN A 221 13.10 12.18 -5.70
CA GLN A 221 14.10 13.08 -5.13
C GLN A 221 15.50 12.47 -5.22
N ASN A 222 16.55 13.28 -5.15
CA ASN A 222 17.91 12.74 -5.03
C ASN A 222 18.07 12.05 -3.67
N GLY A 223 18.85 10.96 -3.61
CA GLY A 223 18.99 10.13 -2.41
C GLY A 223 17.70 9.38 -2.03
N CYS A 224 16.79 9.16 -2.99
CA CYS A 224 15.55 8.43 -2.74
C CYS A 224 15.74 6.91 -2.67
N TYR A 225 14.70 6.22 -2.21
CA TYR A 225 14.67 4.78 -2.03
C TYR A 225 13.50 4.16 -2.78
N VAL A 226 13.77 3.08 -3.50
CA VAL A 226 12.75 2.18 -4.03
C VAL A 226 12.80 0.88 -3.23
N VAL A 227 11.64 0.44 -2.74
CA VAL A 227 11.52 -0.79 -1.93
C VAL A 227 10.61 -1.79 -2.64
N SER A 228 11.18 -2.91 -3.06
CA SER A 228 10.42 -4.08 -3.51
C SER A 228 10.06 -4.94 -2.31
N THR A 229 8.77 -5.00 -1.98
CA THR A 229 8.27 -5.92 -0.95
C THR A 229 8.06 -7.30 -1.56
N SER A 230 9.14 -8.01 -1.91
CA SER A 230 9.10 -9.25 -2.68
C SER A 230 10.11 -10.27 -2.18
N ASP A 231 10.02 -11.47 -2.75
CA ASP A 231 11.12 -12.42 -2.82
C ASP A 231 12.36 -11.81 -3.51
N PRO A 232 13.54 -12.46 -3.43
CA PRO A 232 14.71 -12.03 -4.18
C PRO A 232 14.44 -11.84 -5.67
N ILE A 233 15.05 -10.82 -6.27
CA ILE A 233 14.94 -10.55 -7.69
C ILE A 233 15.59 -11.73 -8.44
N PRO A 234 14.84 -12.42 -9.31
CA PRO A 234 15.35 -13.62 -9.94
C PRO A 234 16.45 -13.27 -10.95
N SER A 235 17.34 -14.23 -11.20
CA SER A 235 18.40 -14.08 -12.21
C SER A 235 17.88 -14.14 -13.65
N LYS A 236 16.66 -14.64 -13.85
CA LYS A 236 15.92 -14.70 -15.12
C LYS A 236 14.49 -14.25 -14.88
N ASP A 237 13.85 -13.65 -15.88
CA ASP A 237 12.47 -13.23 -15.75
C ASP A 237 11.53 -14.44 -15.60
N THR A 238 10.60 -14.28 -14.67
CA THR A 238 9.55 -15.24 -14.30
C THR A 238 8.21 -14.77 -14.83
N ASP A 239 7.18 -15.60 -14.70
CA ASP A 239 5.81 -15.22 -15.05
C ASP A 239 5.23 -14.27 -14.00
N GLN A 240 5.30 -14.65 -12.72
CA GLN A 240 4.89 -13.83 -11.58
C GLN A 240 6.02 -12.89 -11.11
N PRO A 241 5.67 -11.71 -10.56
CA PRO A 241 6.66 -10.80 -9.98
C PRO A 241 7.37 -11.45 -8.77
N PRO A 242 8.58 -10.99 -8.42
CA PRO A 242 9.31 -9.86 -9.00
C PRO A 242 9.92 -10.16 -10.37
N HIS A 243 9.89 -9.18 -11.28
CA HIS A 243 10.51 -9.32 -12.60
C HIS A 243 11.89 -8.64 -12.65
N ARG A 244 12.91 -9.40 -13.05
CA ARG A 244 14.30 -8.92 -13.19
C ARG A 244 14.41 -7.69 -14.09
N GLN A 245 13.74 -7.70 -15.23
CA GLN A 245 13.75 -6.58 -16.17
C GLN A 245 13.11 -5.28 -15.62
N ALA A 246 12.14 -5.40 -14.71
CA ALA A 246 11.50 -4.27 -14.06
C ALA A 246 12.44 -3.73 -12.97
N ALA A 247 13.06 -4.62 -12.20
CA ALA A 247 14.11 -4.27 -11.26
C ALA A 247 15.28 -3.55 -11.95
N ASN A 248 15.69 -3.98 -13.15
CA ASN A 248 16.72 -3.31 -13.94
C ASN A 248 16.31 -1.89 -14.36
N TYR A 249 15.02 -1.64 -14.62
CA TYR A 249 14.53 -0.27 -14.85
C TYR A 249 14.75 0.59 -13.61
N TYR A 250 14.23 0.15 -12.46
CA TYR A 250 14.30 0.89 -11.21
C TYR A 250 15.74 1.11 -10.73
N LYS A 251 16.61 0.10 -10.83
CA LYS A 251 18.04 0.22 -10.51
C LYS A 251 18.72 1.31 -11.35
N GLY A 252 18.36 1.43 -12.63
CA GLY A 252 18.84 2.52 -13.48
C GLY A 252 18.39 3.90 -12.98
N VAL A 253 17.10 4.05 -12.65
CA VAL A 253 16.58 5.31 -12.09
C VAL A 253 17.26 5.66 -10.77
N MET A 254 17.51 4.67 -9.90
CA MET A 254 18.18 4.89 -8.61
C MET A 254 19.63 5.31 -8.80
N ALA A 255 20.35 4.73 -9.75
CA ALA A 255 21.71 5.17 -10.08
C ALA A 255 21.75 6.63 -10.54
N ASP A 256 20.78 7.07 -11.35
CA ASP A 256 20.69 8.47 -11.82
C ASP A 256 20.32 9.46 -10.71
N ARG A 257 19.77 8.97 -9.58
CA ARG A 257 19.27 9.78 -8.46
C ARG A 257 20.15 9.71 -7.21
N ASP A 258 21.31 9.07 -7.28
CA ASP A 258 22.12 8.72 -6.11
C ASP A 258 21.29 8.01 -5.02
N GLY A 259 20.32 7.20 -5.46
CA GLY A 259 19.37 6.49 -4.62
C GLY A 259 19.65 5.00 -4.51
N ASP A 260 18.81 4.30 -3.75
CA ASP A 260 18.96 2.86 -3.47
C ASP A 260 17.73 2.05 -3.89
N PHE A 261 17.98 0.85 -4.42
CA PHE A 261 16.98 -0.17 -4.67
C PHE A 261 17.11 -1.28 -3.62
N MET A 262 16.08 -1.48 -2.81
CA MET A 262 16.08 -2.43 -1.69
C MET A 262 14.98 -3.48 -1.85
N VAL A 263 15.24 -4.72 -1.42
CA VAL A 263 14.30 -5.83 -1.52
C VAL A 263 14.12 -6.48 -0.16
N THR A 264 12.89 -6.64 0.30
CA THR A 264 12.61 -7.08 1.68
C THR A 264 13.17 -8.47 2.02
N MET A 265 13.19 -9.40 1.06
CA MET A 265 13.74 -10.75 1.27
C MET A 265 15.20 -10.90 0.82
N GLU A 266 15.86 -9.81 0.44
CA GLU A 266 17.31 -9.80 0.14
C GLU A 266 18.12 -8.91 1.09
N HIS A 267 17.45 -8.04 1.85
CA HIS A 267 18.12 -6.98 2.59
C HIS A 267 18.29 -7.34 4.06
N PRO A 268 19.49 -7.23 4.67
CA PRO A 268 20.77 -6.89 4.03
C PRO A 268 21.41 -8.08 3.30
N SER A 269 20.95 -9.31 3.56
CA SER A 269 21.29 -10.49 2.76
C SER A 269 20.10 -11.44 2.62
N ILE A 270 20.16 -12.31 1.62
CA ILE A 270 19.13 -13.34 1.35
C ILE A 270 19.09 -14.38 2.47
N GLU A 271 20.23 -14.71 3.07
CA GLU A 271 20.36 -15.73 4.12
C GLU A 271 19.78 -15.26 5.46
N ALA A 272 19.79 -13.95 5.72
CA ALA A 272 19.34 -13.37 6.98
C ALA A 272 18.67 -11.99 6.73
N PRO A 273 17.51 -11.96 6.05
CA PRO A 273 16.81 -10.72 5.78
C PRO A 273 16.39 -10.04 7.08
N GLN A 274 16.47 -8.71 7.10
CA GLN A 274 16.09 -7.85 8.21
C GLN A 274 15.14 -6.77 7.71
N ALA A 275 14.47 -6.14 8.67
CA ALA A 275 13.58 -5.03 8.36
C ALA A 275 14.35 -3.86 7.72
N ILE A 276 13.79 -3.28 6.67
CA ILE A 276 14.23 -1.99 6.14
C ILE A 276 13.59 -0.90 7.00
N VAL A 277 14.41 -0.02 7.57
CA VAL A 277 13.98 1.01 8.52
C VAL A 277 14.42 2.37 8.03
N PHE A 278 13.44 3.28 7.94
CA PHE A 278 13.67 4.68 7.62
C PHE A 278 13.29 5.55 8.81
N GLU A 279 14.12 6.55 9.07
CA GLU A 279 13.92 7.55 10.12
C GLU A 279 13.94 8.93 9.48
N ILE A 280 12.91 9.73 9.75
CA ILE A 280 12.94 11.17 9.47
C ILE A 280 13.31 11.88 10.75
N GLY A 281 14.34 12.71 10.67
CA GLY A 281 14.79 13.57 11.75
C GLY A 281 15.10 14.98 11.23
N PRO A 282 15.72 15.84 12.06
CA PRO A 282 16.10 17.20 11.66
C PRO A 282 17.08 17.25 10.47
N ALA A 283 17.83 16.17 10.24
CA ALA A 283 18.75 16.01 9.11
C ALA A 283 18.06 15.53 7.81
N GLY A 284 16.75 15.31 7.83
CA GLY A 284 16.01 14.72 6.73
C GLY A 284 15.78 13.21 6.89
N LEU A 285 15.45 12.58 5.78
CA LEU A 285 15.25 11.14 5.70
C LEU A 285 16.58 10.40 5.77
N THR A 286 16.67 9.39 6.62
CA THR A 286 17.83 8.51 6.73
C THR A 286 17.42 7.05 6.75
N TYR A 287 18.13 6.22 5.99
CA TYR A 287 18.07 4.78 6.15
C TYR A 287 18.87 4.37 7.41
N ARG A 288 18.30 3.49 8.23
CA ARG A 288 18.93 2.90 9.42
C ARG A 288 19.03 1.40 9.25
N GLN A 289 20.20 0.84 9.54
CA GLN A 289 20.28 -0.61 9.76
C GLN A 289 19.40 -0.97 10.97
N ALA A 290 18.69 -2.09 10.87
CA ALA A 290 17.82 -2.55 11.93
C ALA A 290 18.66 -3.04 13.12
N ASP A 291 19.00 -2.13 14.03
CA ASP A 291 19.64 -2.51 15.29
C ASP A 291 18.66 -3.31 16.16
N SER A 292 19.09 -4.49 16.60
CA SER A 292 18.34 -5.44 17.42
C SER A 292 18.15 -5.00 18.89
N GLY A 293 18.41 -3.72 19.25
CA GLY A 293 18.44 -3.26 20.64
C GLY A 293 17.91 -1.86 20.95
N GLY A 294 17.25 -1.17 20.01
CA GLY A 294 16.82 0.24 20.19
C GLY A 294 15.34 0.45 20.57
N LYS A 295 14.99 1.70 20.97
CA LYS A 295 13.58 2.15 21.13
C LYS A 295 12.75 1.94 19.87
N LEU A 296 13.38 2.03 18.69
CA LEU A 296 12.76 1.77 17.39
C LEU A 296 12.42 0.28 17.22
N ALA A 297 13.31 -0.64 17.62
CA ALA A 297 13.01 -2.06 17.63
C ALA A 297 11.85 -2.39 18.57
N ALA A 298 11.75 -1.72 19.73
CA ALA A 298 10.62 -1.86 20.65
C ALA A 298 9.31 -1.30 20.08
N ALA A 299 9.34 -0.13 19.42
CA ALA A 299 8.16 0.46 18.77
C ALA A 299 7.69 -0.40 17.59
N VAL A 300 8.63 -0.91 16.80
CA VAL A 300 8.39 -1.86 15.71
C VAL A 300 7.84 -3.18 16.24
N ALA A 301 8.39 -3.74 17.33
CA ALA A 301 7.87 -4.94 17.98
C ALA A 301 6.47 -4.72 18.57
N ALA A 302 6.21 -3.56 19.17
CA ALA A 302 4.89 -3.18 19.66
C ALA A 302 3.86 -3.04 18.53
N ALA A 303 4.26 -2.48 17.38
CA ALA A 303 3.43 -2.40 16.19
C ALA A 303 3.23 -3.77 15.50
N ARG A 304 4.23 -4.65 15.58
CA ARG A 304 4.26 -5.99 14.97
C ARG A 304 3.60 -7.08 15.80
N GLY A 305 3.32 -6.87 17.08
CA GLY A 305 2.78 -7.91 17.97
C GLY A 305 3.73 -9.08 18.29
N THR A 306 4.82 -9.28 17.55
CA THR A 306 5.88 -10.27 17.81
C THR A 306 7.28 -9.64 17.81
N PRO A 307 8.27 -10.22 18.54
CA PRO A 307 9.58 -9.60 18.74
C PRO A 307 10.59 -9.76 17.60
N ALA A 308 10.31 -10.56 16.56
CA ALA A 308 11.20 -10.75 15.42
C ALA A 308 10.46 -10.55 14.08
N PRO A 309 11.09 -9.92 13.07
CA PRO A 309 10.56 -9.96 11.70
C PRO A 309 10.49 -11.43 11.23
N PRO A 310 9.50 -11.78 10.39
CA PRO A 310 9.42 -13.13 9.84
C PRO A 310 10.71 -13.44 9.05
N ALA A 311 11.47 -14.43 9.51
CA ALA A 311 12.64 -14.95 8.78
C ALA A 311 12.25 -15.92 7.64
N GLN A 312 10.97 -16.28 7.61
CA GLN A 312 10.32 -17.08 6.58
C GLN A 312 9.01 -16.39 6.23
N ARG A 313 8.50 -16.65 5.02
CA ARG A 313 7.23 -16.13 4.55
C ARG A 313 6.11 -16.48 5.54
N VAL A 314 5.53 -15.47 6.17
CA VAL A 314 4.23 -15.55 6.85
C VAL A 314 3.27 -14.71 6.02
N GLY A 315 2.05 -15.20 5.82
CA GLY A 315 1.03 -14.69 4.89
C GLY A 315 1.28 -13.28 4.32
N PHE A 316 1.70 -13.27 3.05
CA PHE A 316 1.46 -12.31 1.97
C PHE A 316 2.26 -12.81 0.74
N GLY A 317 1.72 -13.85 0.06
CA GLY A 317 2.19 -14.32 -1.25
C GLY A 317 2.37 -15.82 -1.47
N ARG A 318 1.89 -16.73 -0.60
CA ARG A 318 2.11 -18.17 -0.86
C ARG A 318 1.40 -18.58 -2.15
N HIS A 319 2.13 -18.64 -3.26
CA HIS A 319 1.68 -19.23 -4.50
C HIS A 319 1.99 -20.72 -4.41
N ASP A 320 0.94 -21.53 -4.29
CA ASP A 320 0.97 -22.88 -4.84
C ASP A 320 0.94 -22.81 -6.38
#